data_AF-A0A960SRP4-F1
#
_entry.id   AF-A0A960SRP4-F1
#
_cell.length_a   1.000
_cell.length_b   1.000
_cell.length_c   1.000
_cell.angle_alpha   90.00
_cell.angle_beta   90.00
_cell.angle_gamma   90.00
#
_symmetry.space_group_name_H-M   'P 1'
#
loop_
_entity.id
_entity.type
_entity.pdbx_description
1 polymer ?
#
loop_
_entity_poly.entity_id
_entity_poly.type
_entity_poly.pdbx_seq_one_letter_code
_entity_poly.pdbx_strand_id
1 'polypeptide(L)'
;APGQAETVVLGDVVVDAADRSFRFPITINQRSGPVEYALVTDTGKTHESVFRTAVDPMHVHVALLLLGGEPSYATQLSADPLEAVPGEPVIISVAWQEAEREVVHPLEDFIITTDGAGTLKPEPWIYNGSMRQATGLAAQEGGSIVALQLDAEALINNPRPGRFNDELHRVNPATLPPDDRELHMIIRLSITTPPRS
;
A
#
# COMPACT_ATOMS: atom_id res chain seq x y z
N ALA A 1 -5.26 -34.78 -8.90
CA ALA A 1 -6.03 -34.17 -7.79
C ALA A 1 -6.05 -32.67 -8.03
N PRO A 2 -7.17 -31.95 -7.82
CA PRO A 2 -7.15 -30.50 -7.92
C PRO A 2 -6.16 -29.98 -6.87
N GLY A 3 -5.19 -29.18 -7.31
CA GLY A 3 -4.06 -28.73 -6.51
C GLY A 3 -4.52 -27.94 -5.31
N GLN A 4 -3.96 -28.27 -4.13
CA GLN A 4 -4.00 -27.38 -2.97
C GLN A 4 -3.54 -25.99 -3.42
N ALA A 5 -4.32 -24.96 -3.11
CA ALA A 5 -3.86 -23.58 -3.23
C ALA A 5 -2.55 -23.48 -2.43
N GLU A 6 -1.45 -23.17 -3.11
CA GLU A 6 -0.14 -23.13 -2.51
C GLU A 6 -0.02 -21.80 -1.76
N THR A 7 -0.42 -21.81 -0.49
CA THR A 7 -0.26 -20.67 0.41
C THR A 7 1.18 -20.61 0.88
N VAL A 8 1.84 -19.47 0.64
CA VAL A 8 3.20 -19.19 1.14
C VAL A 8 3.09 -18.19 2.29
N VAL A 9 3.88 -18.39 3.35
CA VAL A 9 3.90 -17.52 4.53
C VAL A 9 5.28 -16.87 4.69
N LEU A 10 5.30 -15.55 4.88
CA LEU A 10 6.51 -14.73 5.10
C LEU A 10 6.30 -13.88 6.36
N GLY A 11 6.74 -14.38 7.51
CA GLY A 11 6.34 -13.78 8.80
C GLY A 11 4.82 -13.84 8.96
N ASP A 12 4.17 -12.69 9.17
CA ASP A 12 2.71 -12.57 9.26
C ASP A 12 2.04 -12.30 7.91
N VAL A 13 2.80 -12.29 6.81
CA VAL A 13 2.27 -12.15 5.45
C VAL A 13 1.84 -13.51 4.91
N VAL A 14 0.57 -13.61 4.50
CA VAL A 14 -0.01 -14.80 3.88
C VAL A 14 -0.25 -14.54 2.39
N VAL A 15 0.47 -15.24 1.53
CA VAL A 15 0.43 -15.11 0.06
C VAL A 15 -0.50 -16.15 -0.55
N ASP A 16 -1.38 -15.69 -1.43
CA ASP A 16 -2.24 -16.51 -2.29
C ASP A 16 -1.80 -16.31 -3.75
N ALA A 17 -1.06 -17.29 -4.27
CA ALA A 17 -0.58 -17.25 -5.64
C ALA A 17 -1.70 -17.38 -6.68
N ALA A 18 -2.82 -18.03 -6.33
CA ALA A 18 -3.95 -18.21 -7.24
C ALA A 18 -4.72 -16.90 -7.45
N ASP A 19 -4.91 -16.12 -6.39
CA ASP A 19 -5.53 -14.78 -6.45
C ASP A 19 -4.52 -13.65 -6.78
N ARG A 20 -3.23 -13.99 -6.90
CA ARG A 20 -2.11 -13.03 -7.05
C ARG A 20 -2.16 -11.91 -6.01
N SER A 21 -2.43 -12.29 -4.77
CA SER A 21 -2.55 -11.37 -3.66
C SER A 21 -1.85 -11.89 -2.41
N PHE A 22 -1.71 -11.01 -1.42
CA PHE A 22 -1.31 -11.39 -0.08
C PHE A 22 -2.00 -10.47 0.93
N ARG A 23 -2.08 -10.93 2.18
CA ARG A 23 -2.65 -10.16 3.28
C ARG A 23 -1.79 -10.22 4.53
N PHE A 24 -1.88 -9.19 5.36
CA PHE A 24 -1.13 -9.08 6.61
C PHE A 24 -1.80 -8.11 7.59
N PRO A 25 -1.55 -8.23 8.91
CA PRO A 25 -2.21 -7.43 9.93
C PRO A 25 -1.75 -5.96 9.89
N ILE A 26 -2.70 -5.05 10.11
CA ILE A 26 -2.46 -3.61 10.27
C ILE A 26 -3.24 -3.07 11.48
N THR A 27 -2.88 -1.89 11.96
CA THR A 27 -3.59 -1.16 13.02
C THR A 27 -3.86 0.26 12.57
N ILE A 28 -4.99 0.83 12.99
CA ILE A 28 -5.28 2.26 12.80
C ILE A 28 -4.23 3.08 13.57
N ASN A 29 -3.51 3.95 12.86
CA ASN A 29 -2.50 4.81 13.47
C ASN A 29 -3.09 6.17 13.86
N GLN A 30 -3.89 6.78 12.97
CA GLN A 30 -4.58 8.03 13.25
C GLN A 30 -6.01 8.02 12.69
N ARG A 31 -6.94 8.67 13.40
CA ARG A 31 -8.36 8.73 13.01
C ARG A 31 -8.76 10.02 12.29
N SER A 32 -7.89 11.02 12.30
CA SER A 32 -8.08 12.31 11.65
C SER A 32 -6.71 12.97 11.45
N GLY A 33 -6.65 14.00 10.60
CA GLY A 33 -5.41 14.74 10.35
C GLY A 33 -4.90 14.60 8.90
N PRO A 34 -3.79 15.30 8.58
CA PRO A 34 -3.09 15.17 7.31
C PRO A 34 -2.51 13.76 7.11
N VAL A 35 -2.32 13.36 5.86
CA VAL A 35 -1.82 12.02 5.48
C VAL A 35 -0.72 12.14 4.44
N GLU A 36 0.48 11.73 4.81
CA GLU A 36 1.59 11.54 3.87
C GLU A 36 1.77 10.07 3.49
N TYR A 37 1.35 9.15 4.37
CA TYR A 37 1.49 7.71 4.17
C TYR A 37 0.17 7.00 4.45
N ALA A 38 -0.18 6.03 3.61
CA ALA A 38 -1.28 5.13 3.91
C ALA A 38 -0.85 4.06 4.92
N LEU A 39 0.37 3.55 4.79
CA LEU A 39 0.91 2.51 5.65
C LEU A 39 2.41 2.70 5.88
N VAL A 40 2.80 2.63 7.14
CA VAL A 40 4.19 2.54 7.59
C VAL A 40 4.39 1.39 8.57
N THR A 41 5.62 1.07 8.90
CA THR A 41 5.93 0.20 10.05
C THR A 41 5.74 0.94 11.37
N ASP A 42 5.62 0.19 12.47
CA ASP A 42 5.56 0.74 13.83
C ASP A 42 6.75 1.64 14.21
N THR A 43 7.91 1.45 13.60
CA THR A 43 9.12 2.26 13.82
C THR A 43 9.37 3.32 12.73
N GLY A 44 8.46 3.46 11.77
CA GLY A 44 8.62 4.36 10.62
C GLY A 44 8.13 5.78 10.90
N LYS A 45 7.85 6.53 9.84
CA LYS A 45 7.30 7.90 9.86
C LYS A 45 5.82 7.90 10.26
N THR A 46 5.51 7.51 11.50
CA THR A 46 4.12 7.30 11.97
C THR A 46 3.30 8.58 12.14
N HIS A 47 3.92 9.76 12.20
CA HIS A 47 3.24 11.02 12.52
C HIS A 47 2.08 11.39 11.59
N GLU A 48 2.14 11.01 10.30
CA GLU A 48 1.13 11.37 9.29
C GLU A 48 0.73 10.16 8.45
N SER A 49 0.47 9.03 9.13
CA SER A 49 0.07 7.76 8.51
C SER A 49 -1.32 7.30 8.91
N VAL A 50 -2.10 6.77 7.97
CA VAL A 50 -3.44 6.20 8.26
C VAL A 50 -3.31 4.94 9.10
N PHE A 51 -2.48 4.00 8.63
CA PHE A 51 -2.26 2.70 9.25
C PHE A 51 -0.80 2.48 9.59
N ARG A 52 -0.56 1.60 10.56
CA ARG A 52 0.77 1.07 10.89
C ARG A 52 0.75 -0.46 10.95
N THR A 53 1.91 -1.08 10.85
CA THR A 53 2.07 -2.54 10.97
C THR A 53 3.39 -2.91 11.63
N ALA A 54 3.43 -4.06 12.30
CA ALA A 54 4.66 -4.68 12.80
C ALA A 54 5.37 -5.52 11.71
N VAL A 55 4.76 -5.71 10.54
CA VAL A 55 5.29 -6.51 9.45
C VAL A 55 6.54 -5.87 8.86
N ASP A 56 7.60 -6.67 8.72
CA ASP A 56 8.83 -6.25 8.04
C ASP A 56 8.53 -5.89 6.57
N PRO A 57 8.90 -4.68 6.09
CA PRO A 57 8.75 -4.29 4.70
C PRO A 57 9.34 -5.28 3.70
N MET A 58 10.39 -6.02 4.09
CA MET A 58 10.97 -7.08 3.26
C MET A 58 9.99 -8.22 2.98
N HIS A 59 9.12 -8.58 3.92
CA HIS A 59 8.10 -9.60 3.68
C HIS A 59 7.07 -9.12 2.65
N VAL A 60 6.67 -7.85 2.71
CA VAL A 60 5.78 -7.21 1.72
C VAL A 60 6.46 -7.19 0.34
N HIS A 61 7.73 -6.81 0.30
CA HIS A 61 8.50 -6.76 -0.95
C HIS A 61 8.64 -8.14 -1.59
N VAL A 62 9.05 -9.15 -0.81
CA VAL A 62 9.22 -10.53 -1.30
C VAL A 62 7.89 -11.13 -1.73
N ALA A 63 6.79 -10.85 -1.03
CA ALA A 63 5.46 -11.30 -1.44
C ALA A 63 5.11 -10.80 -2.86
N LEU A 64 5.33 -9.51 -3.16
CA LEU A 64 5.10 -8.96 -4.50
C LEU A 64 5.99 -9.60 -5.57
N LEU A 65 7.27 -9.87 -5.25
CA LEU A 65 8.18 -10.56 -6.16
C LEU A 65 7.74 -12.00 -6.45
N LEU A 66 7.30 -12.75 -5.43
CA LEU A 66 6.79 -14.12 -5.60
C LEU A 66 5.53 -14.16 -6.49
N LEU A 67 4.73 -13.09 -6.49
CA LEU A 67 3.56 -12.94 -7.35
C LEU A 67 3.89 -12.46 -8.78
N GLY A 68 5.18 -12.28 -9.08
CA GLY A 68 5.68 -11.84 -10.39
C GLY A 68 5.68 -10.32 -10.57
N GLY A 69 5.70 -9.54 -9.50
CA GLY A 69 5.83 -8.08 -9.58
C GLY A 69 7.25 -7.66 -9.99
N GLU A 70 7.35 -6.63 -10.83
CA GLU A 70 8.61 -6.11 -11.34
C GLU A 70 8.83 -4.66 -10.84
N PRO A 71 9.62 -4.46 -9.76
CA PRO A 71 9.88 -3.13 -9.23
C PRO A 71 10.86 -2.33 -10.11
N SER A 72 10.63 -1.01 -10.21
CA SER A 72 11.57 -0.06 -10.83
C SER A 72 12.73 0.35 -9.92
N TYR A 73 12.66 -0.01 -8.63
CA TYR A 73 13.60 0.33 -7.55
C TYR A 73 13.86 1.83 -7.39
N ALA A 74 12.82 2.64 -7.64
CA ALA A 74 12.87 4.11 -7.54
C ALA A 74 14.01 4.76 -8.36
N THR A 75 14.57 4.05 -9.35
CA THR A 75 15.70 4.53 -10.16
C THR A 75 15.32 5.68 -11.12
N GLN A 76 14.02 5.93 -11.26
CA GLN A 76 13.41 6.87 -12.22
C GLN A 76 12.30 7.71 -11.58
N LEU A 77 12.32 7.95 -10.26
CA LEU A 77 11.36 8.87 -9.66
C LEU A 77 11.68 10.31 -10.09
N SER A 78 10.76 10.89 -10.84
CA SER A 78 10.87 12.26 -11.31
C SER A 78 10.38 13.26 -10.28
N ALA A 79 11.04 14.41 -10.22
CA ALA A 79 10.53 15.58 -9.50
C ALA A 79 9.45 16.32 -10.29
N ASP A 80 9.24 15.99 -11.58
CA ASP A 80 8.15 16.56 -12.36
C ASP A 80 6.82 15.92 -11.93
N PRO A 81 5.85 16.71 -11.43
CA PRO A 81 4.58 16.19 -10.98
C PRO A 81 3.71 15.59 -12.08
N LEU A 82 4.00 15.91 -13.35
CA LEU A 82 3.28 15.40 -14.51
C LEU A 82 3.81 14.05 -15.00
N GLU A 83 5.01 13.65 -14.59
CA GLU A 83 5.57 12.35 -14.97
C GLU A 83 4.94 11.22 -14.17
N ALA A 84 4.78 10.06 -14.83
CA ALA A 84 4.19 8.88 -14.23
C ALA A 84 5.18 8.23 -13.24
N VAL A 85 4.65 7.66 -12.16
CA VAL A 85 5.45 6.86 -11.24
C VAL A 85 5.78 5.52 -11.93
N PRO A 86 7.06 5.16 -12.09
CA PRO A 86 7.47 3.91 -12.74
C PRO A 86 7.26 2.71 -11.81
N GLY A 87 6.63 1.64 -12.31
CA GLY A 87 6.44 0.39 -11.58
C GLY A 87 5.18 -0.35 -12.02
N GLU A 88 4.83 -1.40 -11.29
CA GLU A 88 3.68 -2.24 -11.60
C GLU A 88 2.43 -1.79 -10.83
N PRO A 89 1.24 -1.74 -11.47
CA PRO A 89 0.01 -1.39 -10.79
C PRO A 89 -0.43 -2.46 -9.78
N VAL A 90 -0.80 -2.04 -8.58
CA VAL A 90 -1.35 -2.89 -7.51
C VAL A 90 -2.67 -2.31 -6.99
N ILE A 91 -3.57 -3.19 -6.58
CA ILE A 91 -4.81 -2.83 -5.89
C ILE A 91 -4.61 -3.10 -4.41
N ILE A 92 -4.98 -2.13 -3.57
CA ILE A 92 -4.86 -2.25 -2.11
C ILE A 92 -6.24 -2.13 -1.48
N SER A 93 -6.52 -3.01 -0.52
CA SER A 93 -7.76 -3.00 0.24
C SER A 93 -7.48 -3.23 1.72
N VAL A 94 -8.39 -2.78 2.56
CA VAL A 94 -8.39 -3.04 4.00
C VAL A 94 -9.62 -3.87 4.33
N ALA A 95 -9.41 -4.95 5.07
CA ALA A 95 -10.44 -5.90 5.45
C ALA A 95 -10.51 -6.10 6.95
N TRP A 96 -11.72 -6.29 7.48
CA TRP A 96 -11.96 -6.68 8.87
C TRP A 96 -13.27 -7.48 8.97
N GLN A 97 -13.48 -8.14 10.10
CA GLN A 97 -14.72 -8.87 10.38
C GLN A 97 -15.75 -7.98 11.08
N GLU A 98 -16.98 -7.96 10.54
CA GLU A 98 -18.15 -7.43 11.22
C GLU A 98 -19.19 -8.54 11.40
N ALA A 99 -19.41 -8.96 12.64
CA ALA A 99 -20.22 -10.13 12.96
C ALA A 99 -19.74 -11.36 12.16
N GLU A 100 -20.56 -11.89 11.24
CA GLU A 100 -20.24 -13.07 10.44
C GLU A 100 -19.80 -12.74 9.00
N ARG A 101 -19.58 -11.46 8.67
CA ARG A 101 -19.16 -11.02 7.33
C ARG A 101 -17.80 -10.35 7.36
N GLU A 102 -16.99 -10.67 6.35
CA GLU A 102 -15.81 -9.87 6.03
C GLU A 102 -16.26 -8.60 5.31
N VAL A 103 -15.83 -7.46 5.83
CA VAL A 103 -15.98 -6.15 5.22
C VAL A 103 -14.66 -5.80 4.57
N VAL A 104 -14.72 -5.37 3.31
CA VAL A 104 -13.54 -5.01 2.51
C VAL A 104 -13.78 -3.66 1.87
N HIS A 105 -12.86 -2.72 2.12
CA HIS A 105 -12.85 -1.40 1.49
C HIS A 105 -11.56 -1.18 0.71
N PRO A 106 -11.62 -0.53 -0.46
CA PRO A 106 -10.41 -0.03 -1.13
C PRO A 106 -9.68 0.96 -0.23
N LEU A 107 -8.34 1.00 -0.30
CA LEU A 107 -7.52 1.87 0.54
C LEU A 107 -7.89 3.36 0.35
N GLU A 108 -8.31 3.70 -0.85
CA GLU A 108 -8.79 5.02 -1.24
C GLU A 108 -9.93 5.55 -0.38
N ASP A 109 -10.82 4.67 0.11
CA ASP A 109 -11.96 5.08 0.92
C ASP A 109 -11.54 5.67 2.28
N PHE A 110 -10.31 5.38 2.74
CA PHE A 110 -9.77 5.87 4.01
C PHE A 110 -9.12 7.25 3.90
N ILE A 111 -9.12 7.86 2.72
CA ILE A 111 -8.43 9.11 2.44
C ILE A 111 -9.39 10.04 1.70
N ILE A 112 -9.49 11.29 2.15
CA ILE A 112 -10.24 12.37 1.48
C ILE A 112 -9.27 13.46 1.00
N THR A 113 -9.68 14.20 -0.02
CA THR A 113 -8.94 15.39 -0.47
C THR A 113 -9.56 16.69 0.04
N THR A 114 -8.73 17.68 0.36
CA THR A 114 -9.16 18.98 0.92
C THR A 114 -9.73 19.95 -0.13
N ASP A 115 -9.45 19.70 -1.41
CA ASP A 115 -9.94 20.48 -2.56
C ASP A 115 -11.39 20.14 -2.97
N GLY A 116 -12.07 19.28 -2.22
CA GLY A 116 -13.51 19.03 -2.34
C GLY A 116 -13.91 17.85 -3.22
N ALA A 117 -12.99 16.95 -3.57
CA ALA A 117 -13.26 15.84 -4.50
C ALA A 117 -13.83 14.55 -3.85
N GLY A 118 -14.03 14.52 -2.52
CA GLY A 118 -14.52 13.32 -1.82
C GLY A 118 -13.37 12.38 -1.44
N THR A 119 -13.60 11.06 -1.53
CA THR A 119 -12.54 10.07 -1.29
C THR A 119 -11.50 10.12 -2.39
N LEU A 120 -10.30 9.60 -2.08
CA LEU A 120 -9.22 9.50 -3.06
C LEU A 120 -9.71 8.76 -4.32
N LYS A 121 -9.33 9.24 -5.50
CA LYS A 121 -9.80 8.67 -6.77
C LYS A 121 -9.50 7.16 -6.85
N PRO A 122 -10.44 6.27 -7.22
CA PRO A 122 -10.20 4.82 -7.25
C PRO A 122 -9.34 4.42 -8.46
N GLU A 123 -8.03 4.34 -8.27
CA GLU A 123 -7.03 4.00 -9.28
C GLU A 123 -5.96 3.09 -8.66
N PRO A 124 -5.33 2.19 -9.44
CA PRO A 124 -4.23 1.37 -8.93
C PRO A 124 -3.11 2.21 -8.33
N TRP A 125 -2.49 1.69 -7.27
CA TRP A 125 -1.23 2.21 -6.73
C TRP A 125 -0.06 1.67 -7.53
N ILE A 126 1.12 2.27 -7.43
CA ILE A 126 2.30 1.80 -8.16
C ILE A 126 3.28 1.13 -7.22
N TYR A 127 3.46 -0.17 -7.38
CA TYR A 127 4.59 -0.89 -6.82
C TYR A 127 5.85 -0.54 -7.62
N ASN A 128 6.58 0.46 -7.15
CA ASN A 128 7.90 0.82 -7.65
C ASN A 128 9.02 0.03 -6.96
N GLY A 129 8.75 -0.54 -5.78
CA GLY A 129 9.78 -1.06 -4.90
C GLY A 129 10.63 0.06 -4.28
N SER A 130 11.35 -0.26 -3.22
CA SER A 130 12.11 0.74 -2.47
C SER A 130 13.46 1.06 -3.14
N MET A 131 13.95 2.28 -2.94
CA MET A 131 15.31 2.68 -3.29
C MET A 131 16.32 1.71 -2.67
N ARG A 132 17.27 1.25 -3.48
CA ARG A 132 18.38 0.42 -3.04
C ARG A 132 19.48 1.29 -2.43
N GLN A 133 19.99 0.85 -1.29
CA GLN A 133 21.11 1.43 -0.56
C GLN A 133 22.20 0.37 -0.37
N ALA A 134 23.35 0.77 0.16
CA ALA A 134 24.46 -0.16 0.43
C ALA A 134 24.09 -1.25 1.45
N THR A 135 23.17 -0.94 2.37
CA THR A 135 22.73 -1.81 3.48
C THR A 135 21.49 -2.65 3.15
N GLY A 136 20.78 -2.35 2.05
CA GLY A 136 19.54 -3.04 1.70
C GLY A 136 18.55 -2.12 1.00
N LEU A 137 17.26 -2.37 1.21
CA LEU A 137 16.18 -1.48 0.77
C LEU A 137 15.94 -0.40 1.82
N ALA A 138 15.81 0.85 1.38
CA ALA A 138 15.57 1.98 2.28
C ALA A 138 14.29 1.80 3.13
N ALA A 139 13.27 1.13 2.58
CA ALA A 139 12.03 0.81 3.30
C ALA A 139 12.26 -0.01 4.58
N GLN A 140 13.29 -0.88 4.59
CA GLN A 140 13.59 -1.72 5.75
C GLN A 140 14.09 -0.88 6.94
N GLU A 141 14.81 0.21 6.67
CA GLU A 141 15.31 1.13 7.70
C GLU A 141 14.29 2.23 8.03
N GLY A 142 13.69 2.86 7.01
CA GLY A 142 12.79 4.00 7.15
C GLY A 142 11.33 3.64 7.43
N GLY A 143 10.92 2.40 7.16
CA GLY A 143 9.57 1.90 7.45
C GLY A 143 8.47 2.38 6.50
N SER A 144 8.81 3.07 5.40
CA SER A 144 7.84 3.51 4.39
C SER A 144 7.33 2.33 3.54
N ILE A 145 6.03 2.01 3.59
CA ILE A 145 5.44 0.94 2.78
C ILE A 145 4.56 1.51 1.67
N VAL A 146 3.51 2.27 2.00
CA VAL A 146 2.58 2.87 1.03
C VAL A 146 2.54 4.38 1.24
N ALA A 147 3.09 5.15 0.30
CA ALA A 147 3.20 6.60 0.38
C ALA A 147 2.15 7.31 -0.48
N LEU A 148 1.54 8.37 0.08
CA LEU A 148 0.67 9.30 -0.67
C LEU A 148 1.48 10.39 -1.32
N GLN A 149 2.48 10.90 -0.61
CA GLN A 149 3.51 11.74 -1.19
C GLN A 149 4.57 10.88 -1.87
N LEU A 150 5.18 11.40 -2.93
CA LEU A 150 6.19 10.64 -3.66
C LEU A 150 7.42 10.41 -2.78
N ASP A 151 7.68 9.16 -2.41
CA ASP A 151 8.80 8.75 -1.56
C ASP A 151 9.59 7.62 -2.23
N ALA A 152 10.87 7.87 -2.50
CA ALA A 152 11.79 6.87 -3.05
C ALA A 152 12.07 5.73 -2.09
N GLU A 153 11.91 5.95 -0.79
CA GLU A 153 12.10 4.93 0.23
C GLU A 153 10.91 3.97 0.26
N ALA A 154 9.71 4.40 -0.13
CA ALA A 154 8.50 3.59 -0.08
C ALA A 154 8.47 2.47 -1.12
N LEU A 155 7.87 1.33 -0.74
CA LEU A 155 7.65 0.20 -1.64
C LEU A 155 6.59 0.50 -2.71
N ILE A 156 5.56 1.25 -2.34
CA ILE A 156 4.40 1.55 -3.17
C ILE A 156 4.09 3.04 -3.07
N ASN A 157 3.86 3.68 -4.21
CA ASN A 157 3.58 5.11 -4.31
C ASN A 157 2.22 5.40 -4.96
N ASN A 158 1.63 6.51 -4.56
CA ASN A 158 0.43 7.08 -5.16
C ASN A 158 0.75 7.70 -6.54
N PRO A 159 0.14 7.22 -7.65
CA PRO A 159 0.39 7.79 -8.98
C PRO A 159 -0.40 9.07 -9.26
N ARG A 160 -1.34 9.44 -8.41
CA ARG A 160 -2.32 10.50 -8.71
C ARG A 160 -1.63 11.87 -8.80
N PRO A 161 -2.19 12.79 -9.60
CA PRO A 161 -1.81 14.20 -9.56
C PRO A 161 -2.03 14.78 -8.15
N GLY A 162 -1.24 15.79 -7.77
CA GLY A 162 -1.36 16.44 -6.47
C GLY A 162 -0.59 15.77 -5.32
N ARG A 163 0.08 14.63 -5.56
CA ARG A 163 0.94 13.94 -4.59
C ARG A 163 2.13 14.74 -4.01
N PHE A 164 2.38 15.94 -4.51
CA PHE A 164 3.42 16.86 -4.00
C PHE A 164 2.86 17.96 -3.10
N ASN A 165 1.54 17.99 -2.91
CA ASN A 165 0.87 18.88 -1.99
C ASN A 165 0.63 18.14 -0.66
N ASP A 166 1.38 18.53 0.36
CA ASP A 166 1.33 17.99 1.72
C ASP A 166 0.02 18.31 2.45
N GLU A 167 -0.69 19.35 2.03
CA GLU A 167 -1.99 19.74 2.59
C GLU A 167 -3.20 19.06 1.91
N LEU A 168 -2.97 18.27 0.85
CA LEU A 168 -4.06 17.74 0.01
C LEU A 168 -4.83 16.60 0.69
N HIS A 169 -4.13 15.67 1.34
CA HIS A 169 -4.70 14.40 1.78
C HIS A 169 -4.98 14.39 3.27
N ARG A 170 -6.15 13.90 3.66
CA ARG A 170 -6.55 13.72 5.06
C ARG A 170 -7.21 12.37 5.29
N VAL A 171 -7.19 11.89 6.53
CA VAL A 171 -7.90 10.66 6.90
C VAL A 171 -9.40 10.85 6.72
N ASN A 172 -10.06 9.83 6.18
CA ASN A 172 -11.51 9.72 6.17
C ASN A 172 -12.02 9.00 7.44
N PRO A 173 -12.48 9.73 8.47
CA PRO A 173 -12.97 9.09 9.69
C PRO A 173 -14.24 8.26 9.49
N ALA A 174 -15.00 8.50 8.41
CA ALA A 174 -16.27 7.82 8.17
C ALA A 174 -16.11 6.35 7.76
N THR A 175 -14.94 5.97 7.23
CA THR A 175 -14.66 4.59 6.76
C THR A 175 -13.95 3.76 7.82
N LEU A 176 -13.32 4.40 8.82
CA LEU A 176 -12.52 3.69 9.82
C LEU A 176 -13.40 2.88 10.78
N PRO A 177 -13.14 1.57 10.94
CA PRO A 177 -13.84 0.77 11.93
C PRO A 177 -13.46 1.19 13.37
N PRO A 178 -14.16 0.69 14.39
CA PRO A 178 -13.75 0.86 15.79
C PRO A 178 -12.38 0.22 16.07
N ASP A 179 -11.69 0.66 17.12
CA ASP A 179 -10.31 0.24 17.44
C ASP A 179 -10.21 -1.22 17.94
N ASP A 180 -11.34 -1.86 18.26
CA ASP A 180 -11.40 -3.26 18.71
C ASP A 180 -11.35 -4.27 17.56
N ARG A 181 -11.24 -3.78 16.31
CA ARG A 181 -11.21 -4.62 15.11
C ARG A 181 -9.78 -4.98 14.73
N GLU A 182 -9.59 -6.25 14.44
CA GLU A 182 -8.39 -6.74 13.77
C GLU A 182 -8.50 -6.44 12.28
N LEU A 183 -7.62 -5.57 11.78
CA LEU A 183 -7.60 -5.17 10.38
C LEU A 183 -6.49 -5.91 9.63
N HIS A 184 -6.75 -6.21 8.37
CA HIS A 184 -5.77 -6.73 7.43
C HIS A 184 -5.67 -5.81 6.22
N MET A 185 -4.44 -5.53 5.78
CA MET A 185 -4.23 -4.99 4.44
C MET A 185 -4.11 -6.15 3.47
N ILE A 186 -4.76 -6.02 2.32
CA ILE A 186 -4.70 -6.96 1.19
C ILE A 186 -4.10 -6.21 0.01
N ILE A 187 -3.03 -6.76 -0.57
CA ILE A 187 -2.39 -6.19 -1.76
C ILE A 187 -2.46 -7.22 -2.88
N ARG A 188 -2.99 -6.81 -4.03
CA ARG A 188 -3.13 -7.64 -5.22
C ARG A 188 -2.36 -7.03 -6.39
N LEU A 189 -1.55 -7.84 -7.06
CA LEU A 189 -0.86 -7.42 -8.27
C LEU A 189 -1.87 -7.33 -9.42
N SER A 190 -1.98 -6.17 -10.07
CA SER A 190 -2.95 -6.00 -11.14
C SER A 190 -2.54 -6.83 -12.35
N ILE A 191 -3.52 -7.40 -13.05
CA ILE A 191 -3.25 -8.05 -14.33
C ILE A 191 -3.18 -6.93 -15.37
N THR A 192 -1.98 -6.46 -15.67
CA THR A 192 -1.76 -5.65 -16.87
C THR A 192 -2.05 -6.57 -18.06
N THR A 193 -3.23 -6.41 -18.67
CA THR A 193 -3.47 -7.04 -19.98
C THR A 193 -2.48 -6.38 -20.93
N PRO A 194 -1.52 -7.11 -21.53
CA PRO A 194 -0.62 -6.48 -22.48
C PRO A 194 -1.46 -5.85 -23.60
N PRO A 195 -1.07 -4.68 -24.13
CA PRO A 195 -1.74 -4.11 -25.28
C PRO A 195 -1.75 -5.17 -26.39
N ARG A 196 -2.93 -5.47 -26.94
CA ARG A 196 -3.02 -6.35 -28.11
C ARG A 196 -2.16 -5.73 -29.21
N SER A 197 -1.16 -6.47 -29.66
CA SER A 197 -0.34 -6.19 -30.85
C SER A 197 -1.20 -5.98 -32.08
#